data_AF-A0AA96GN39-F1
#
_entry.id   AF-A0AA96GN39-F1
#
_cell.length_a   1.000
_cell.length_b   1.000
_cell.length_c   1.000
_cell.angle_alpha   90.00
_cell.angle_beta   90.00
_cell.angle_gamma   90.00
#
_symmetry.space_group_name_H-M   'P 1'
#
loop_
_entity.id
_entity.type
_entity.pdbx_description
1 polymer ?
#
loop_
_entity_poly.entity_id
_entity_poly.type
_entity_poly.pdbx_seq_one_letter_code
_entity_poly.pdbx_strand_id
1 'polypeptide(L)' 'MTNEYEYAQAVGGLERKERPIDPLSRPSGPGDQESGPKRPETDSPSRDNLMKRMRKVDPKQAEKYRQRTGE' A
#
# COMPACT_ATOMS: atom_id res chain seq x y z
N MET A 1 -13.43 46.02 -12.11
CA MET A 1 -12.41 45.03 -12.47
C MET A 1 -11.43 44.97 -11.29
N THR A 2 -11.93 44.62 -10.09
CA THR A 2 -11.97 43.25 -9.51
C THR A 2 -10.58 42.63 -9.35
N ASN A 3 -10.04 42.77 -8.13
CA ASN A 3 -9.39 41.74 -7.32
C ASN A 3 -8.80 40.51 -8.03
N GLU A 4 -7.73 40.70 -8.82
CA GLU A 4 -6.95 39.56 -9.33
C GLU A 4 -5.56 39.41 -8.64
N TYR A 5 -5.17 40.31 -7.73
CA TYR A 5 -3.81 40.32 -7.15
C TYR A 5 -3.66 39.72 -5.74
N GLU A 6 -4.75 39.23 -5.15
CA GLU A 6 -4.73 38.64 -3.80
C GLU A 6 -4.83 37.10 -3.79
N TYR A 7 -5.01 36.43 -4.93
CA TYR A 7 -5.16 34.96 -4.94
C TYR A 7 -3.83 34.19 -5.14
N ALA A 8 -2.78 34.83 -5.64
CA ALA A 8 -1.49 34.16 -5.87
C ALA A 8 -0.68 33.93 -4.59
N GLN A 9 -1.07 34.53 -3.45
CA GLN A 9 -0.34 34.42 -2.18
C GLN A 9 -0.90 33.37 -1.20
N ALA A 10 -1.96 32.63 -1.58
CA ALA A 10 -2.64 31.68 -0.70
C ALA A 10 -2.40 30.19 -1.02
N VAL A 11 -1.36 29.84 -1.80
CA VAL A 11 -0.83 28.46 -1.84
C VAL A 11 0.34 28.33 -0.87
N GLY A 12 0.04 28.56 0.41
CA GLY A 12 0.95 28.30 1.50
C GLY A 12 1.40 26.84 1.52
N GLY A 13 2.71 26.64 1.50
CA GLY A 13 3.33 25.48 2.13
C GLY A 13 3.56 24.25 1.26
N LEU A 14 4.23 24.38 0.11
CA LEU A 14 4.85 23.25 -0.58
C LEU A 14 6.38 23.34 -0.58
N GLU A 15 6.98 23.43 0.61
CA GLU A 15 8.37 23.00 0.78
C GLU A 15 8.39 21.87 1.79
N ARG A 16 8.29 20.63 1.30
CA ARG A 16 8.67 19.45 2.09
C ARG A 16 10.17 19.53 2.34
N LYS A 17 10.56 20.10 3.48
CA LYS A 17 11.95 20.03 3.96
C LYS A 17 12.25 18.57 4.32
N GLU A 18 12.97 17.88 3.46
CA GLU A 18 13.48 16.53 3.75
C GLU A 18 14.48 16.64 4.90
N ARG A 19 14.12 16.06 6.05
CA ARG A 19 15.05 15.92 7.16
C ARG A 19 16.05 14.81 6.80
N PRO A 20 17.34 14.92 7.20
CA PRO A 20 18.28 13.82 7.02
C PRO A 20 17.73 12.58 7.70
N ILE A 21 17.39 11.56 6.92
CA ILE A 21 16.99 10.25 7.43
C ILE A 21 18.29 9.54 7.76
N ASP A 22 18.49 9.14 9.01
CA ASP A 22 19.63 8.32 9.38
C ASP A 22 19.53 6.98 8.61
N PRO A 23 20.52 6.61 7.76
CA PRO A 23 20.48 5.38 6.98
C PRO A 23 20.44 4.11 7.84
N LEU A 24 20.76 4.20 9.14
CA LEU A 24 20.65 3.11 10.10
C LEU A 24 19.28 3.04 10.79
N SER A 25 18.37 3.99 10.52
CA SER A 25 16.96 3.91 10.91
C SER A 25 16.32 2.76 10.12
N ARG A 26 16.51 1.53 10.56
CA ARG A 26 15.94 0.38 9.88
C ARG A 26 14.42 0.55 9.89
N PRO A 27 13.75 0.63 8.73
CA PRO A 27 12.40 0.14 8.71
C PRO A 27 12.53 -1.33 9.12
N SER A 28 12.01 -1.71 10.29
CA SER A 28 11.79 -3.12 10.60
C SER A 28 10.74 -3.63 9.63
N GLY A 29 11.19 -3.84 8.40
CA GLY A 29 10.52 -4.62 7.39
C GLY A 29 10.45 -6.07 7.88
N PRO A 30 9.54 -6.87 7.32
CA PRO A 30 9.34 -8.24 7.73
C PRO A 30 10.57 -9.08 7.33
N GLY A 31 11.62 -9.05 8.15
CA GLY A 31 12.90 -9.64 7.80
C GLY A 31 14.09 -9.34 8.71
N ASP A 32 13.92 -8.77 9.92
CA ASP A 32 14.97 -8.80 10.97
C ASP A 32 15.17 -10.26 11.45
N GLN A 33 15.81 -11.05 10.59
CA GLN A 33 16.17 -12.44 10.81
C GLN A 33 17.30 -12.51 11.83
N GLU A 34 16.97 -12.83 13.09
CA GLU A 34 17.72 -13.77 13.96
C GLU A 34 17.24 -13.79 15.42
N SER A 35 16.25 -12.98 15.80
CA SER A 35 15.63 -13.06 17.13
C SER A 35 14.12 -13.17 17.03
N GLY A 36 13.63 -14.38 16.75
CA GLY A 36 12.20 -14.69 16.75
C GLY A 36 11.80 -15.80 15.79
N PRO A 37 10.64 -16.43 15.99
CA PRO A 37 10.12 -17.45 15.08
C PRO A 37 10.04 -16.88 13.66
N LYS A 38 10.70 -17.56 12.72
CA LYS A 38 10.68 -17.18 11.31
C LYS A 38 9.22 -17.15 10.83
N ARG A 39 8.88 -16.11 10.08
CA ARG A 39 7.61 -16.07 9.34
C ARG A 39 7.55 -17.33 8.48
N PRO A 40 6.42 -18.07 8.48
CA PRO A 40 6.30 -19.25 7.64
C PRO A 40 6.54 -18.86 6.18
N GLU A 41 7.22 -19.74 5.46
CA GLU A 41 7.36 -19.68 4.00
C GLU A 41 5.99 -19.96 3.36
N THR A 42 5.04 -19.05 3.56
CA THR A 42 3.85 -19.00 2.75
C THR A 42 4.26 -18.36 1.44
N ASP A 43 4.22 -19.12 0.34
CA ASP A 43 4.27 -18.55 -1.00
C ASP A 43 3.38 -17.30 -1.02
N SER A 44 3.95 -16.17 -1.44
CA SER A 44 3.16 -14.96 -1.66
C SER A 44 1.98 -15.39 -2.52
N PRO A 45 0.73 -15.13 -2.11
CA PRO A 45 -0.41 -15.72 -2.77
C PRO A 45 -0.37 -15.31 -4.23
N SER A 46 0.11 -16.22 -5.11
CA SER A 46 0.12 -15.97 -6.53
C SER A 46 -1.28 -15.50 -6.89
N ARG A 47 -1.37 -14.45 -7.70
CA ARG A 47 -2.64 -13.89 -8.18
C ARG A 47 -3.58 -15.01 -8.66
N ASP A 48 -3.00 -16.04 -9.27
CA ASP A 48 -3.64 -17.26 -9.76
C ASP A 48 -4.44 -18.05 -8.71
N ASN A 49 -4.13 -17.88 -7.42
CA ASN A 49 -4.77 -18.60 -6.31
C ASN A 49 -5.75 -17.72 -5.50
N LEU A 50 -5.98 -16.46 -5.87
CA LEU A 50 -6.98 -15.62 -5.21
C LEU A 50 -8.38 -16.16 -5.42
N MET A 51 -8.77 -16.44 -6.67
CA MET A 51 -10.11 -16.96 -6.99
C MET A 51 -10.43 -18.27 -6.29
N LYS A 52 -9.45 -19.18 -6.23
CA LYS A 52 -9.61 -20.49 -5.59
C LYS A 52 -9.89 -20.35 -4.09
N ARG A 53 -9.17 -19.46 -3.41
CA ARG A 53 -9.38 -19.18 -1.97
C ARG A 53 -10.66 -18.41 -1.71
N MET A 54 -10.97 -17.41 -2.55
CA MET A 54 -12.25 -16.71 -2.46
C MET A 54 -13.41 -17.69 -2.62
N ARG A 55 -13.38 -18.61 -3.60
CA ARG A 55 -14.43 -19.64 -3.74
C ARG A 55 -14.57 -20.53 -2.50
N LYS A 56 -13.46 -20.87 -1.83
CA LYS A 56 -13.47 -21.68 -0.61
C LYS A 56 -14.10 -20.96 0.58
N VAL A 57 -13.89 -19.64 0.69
CA VAL A 57 -14.38 -18.82 1.80
C VAL A 57 -15.78 -18.26 1.52
N ASP A 58 -15.98 -17.67 0.34
CA ASP A 58 -17.23 -17.11 -0.14
C ASP A 58 -17.33 -17.20 -1.69
N PRO A 59 -18.09 -18.18 -2.21
CA PRO A 59 -18.32 -18.33 -3.65
C PRO A 59 -18.93 -17.11 -4.33
N LYS A 60 -19.82 -16.37 -3.65
CA LYS A 60 -20.52 -15.22 -4.23
C LYS A 60 -19.58 -14.03 -4.38
N GLN A 61 -18.69 -13.83 -3.40
CA GLN A 61 -17.69 -12.78 -3.47
C GLN A 61 -16.66 -13.05 -4.58
N ALA A 62 -16.24 -14.31 -4.75
CA ALA A 62 -15.37 -14.69 -5.85
C ALA A 62 -15.97 -14.34 -7.22
N GLU A 63 -17.27 -14.54 -7.38
CA GLU A 63 -18.00 -14.23 -8.61
C GLU A 63 -18.10 -12.72 -8.88
N LYS A 64 -18.48 -11.94 -7.85
CA LYS A 64 -18.52 -10.47 -7.95
C LYS A 64 -17.15 -9.88 -8.28
N TYR A 65 -16.08 -10.44 -7.71
CA TYR A 65 -14.74 -9.97 -7.98
C TYR A 65 -14.33 -10.25 -9.43
N ARG A 66 -14.56 -11.46 -9.97
CA ARG A 66 -14.32 -11.76 -11.40
C ARG A 66 -15.03 -10.77 -12.32
N GLN A 67 -16.31 -10.52 -12.07
CA GLN A 67 -17.10 -9.56 -12.86
C GLN A 67 -16.57 -8.13 -12.76
N ARG A 68 -16.02 -7.74 -11.61
CA ARG A 68 -15.50 -6.38 -11.38
C ARG A 68 -14.11 -6.17 -11.97
N THR A 69 -13.22 -7.15 -11.83
CA THR A 69 -11.80 -6.98 -12.14
C THR A 69 -11.42 -7.58 -13.49
N GLY A 70 -12.27 -8.42 -14.08
CA GLY A 70 -11.94 -9.17 -15.30
C GLY A 70 -10.87 -10.24 -15.08
N GLU A 71 -10.66 -10.63 -13.81
CA GLU A 71 -9.82 -11.77 -13.42
C GLU A 71 -10.57 -13.10 -13.59
#